data_AF-A0A6V7X9X4-F1
#
_entry.id   AF-A0A6V7X9X4-F1
#
_cell.length_a   1.000
_cell.length_b   1.000
_cell.length_c   1.000
_cell.angle_alpha   90.00
_cell.angle_beta   90.00
_cell.angle_gamma   90.00
#
_symmetry.space_group_name_H-M   'P 1'
#
loop_
_entity.id
_entity.type
_entity.pdbx_description
1 polymer ?
#
loop_
_entity_poly.entity_id
_entity_poly.type
_entity_poly.pdbx_seq_one_letter_code
_entity_poly.pdbx_strand_id
1 'polypeptide(L)'
;MLFFTWYSSLRKLVRLDLLILPIHVIATQYYKYFYTRQILQNFTLATRSKTKSTKTTTEIPKAISSTILGDHYNGETQQASLHFHEQLLRALAEDVNQVNFPEDFFNIYLIDVSTAANDYAAKKRRNMSSSVNDMFCAVQITVLSCSCSLNQTIFEDKISLNINVTFDASNIDLLGCLARHFQTWTSNVKCHSCSKPQLPARIYFWRLPPILIIHLGRWKDGEKNERFVDFPLENLDISPYLHPNSQVNGMGLYSLYGILQHHIVDAENGHFTAKVKNIQANDWMLCNDTVVSEINAADVKTTDAFTLYYKKMDRQAF
;
A
#
# COMPACT_ATOMS: atom_id res chain seq x y z
N MET A 1 14.66 -24.60 -21.36
CA MET A 1 15.28 -25.08 -20.11
C MET A 1 16.19 -24.00 -19.47
N LEU A 2 15.72 -22.74 -19.42
CA LEU A 2 16.44 -21.58 -18.84
C LEU A 2 15.53 -20.71 -17.94
N PHE A 3 14.27 -21.13 -17.71
CA PHE A 3 13.27 -20.37 -16.94
C PHE A 3 13.40 -20.56 -15.41
N PHE A 4 14.02 -21.65 -14.95
CA PHE A 4 14.11 -21.98 -13.52
C PHE A 4 15.26 -21.30 -12.78
N THR A 5 16.28 -20.79 -13.47
CA THR A 5 17.46 -20.15 -12.86
C THR A 5 17.30 -18.65 -12.60
N TRP A 6 16.33 -18.00 -13.27
CA TRP A 6 16.02 -16.58 -13.10
C TRP A 6 15.37 -16.29 -11.72
N TYR A 7 14.48 -17.19 -11.27
CA TYR A 7 13.64 -16.95 -10.09
C TYR A 7 14.32 -17.28 -8.74
N SER A 8 15.21 -18.28 -8.70
CA SER A 8 15.96 -18.61 -7.48
C SER A 8 16.99 -17.53 -7.09
N SER A 9 17.39 -16.69 -8.05
CA SER A 9 18.32 -15.58 -7.86
C SER A 9 17.64 -14.31 -7.34
N LEU A 10 16.36 -14.06 -7.70
CA LEU A 10 15.55 -12.95 -7.16
C LEU A 10 15.25 -13.11 -5.66
N ARG A 11 15.09 -14.35 -5.18
CA ARG A 11 15.00 -14.66 -3.74
C ARG A 11 16.25 -14.28 -2.93
N LYS A 12 17.40 -14.05 -3.59
CA LYS A 12 18.68 -13.79 -2.91
C LYS A 12 19.20 -12.36 -3.04
N LEU A 13 18.68 -11.50 -3.93
CA LEU A 13 19.45 -10.32 -4.34
C LEU A 13 18.78 -8.95 -4.49
N VAL A 14 17.46 -8.76 -4.36
CA VAL A 14 16.88 -7.40 -4.22
C VAL A 14 15.60 -7.44 -3.39
N ARG A 15 15.54 -6.57 -2.37
CA ARG A 15 14.38 -6.34 -1.51
C ARG A 15 13.19 -5.82 -2.33
N LEU A 16 12.12 -6.61 -2.46
CA LEU A 16 10.89 -6.25 -3.20
C LEU A 16 10.25 -4.93 -2.69
N ASP A 17 10.36 -4.66 -1.39
CA ASP A 17 9.93 -3.41 -0.73
C ASP A 17 10.61 -2.15 -1.26
N LEU A 18 11.83 -2.30 -1.81
CA LEU A 18 12.61 -1.20 -2.39
C LEU A 18 12.38 -1.02 -3.89
N LEU A 19 11.77 -2.00 -4.58
CA LEU A 19 11.54 -1.92 -6.03
C LEU A 19 10.23 -1.21 -6.39
N ILE A 20 9.22 -1.26 -5.52
CA ILE A 20 7.89 -0.72 -5.83
C ILE A 20 7.86 0.80 -5.86
N LEU A 21 8.55 1.48 -4.93
CA LEU A 21 8.64 2.94 -4.94
C LEU A 21 9.27 3.47 -6.26
N PRO A 22 10.44 2.97 -6.70
CA PRO A 22 11.00 3.32 -8.00
C PRO A 22 10.11 2.93 -9.18
N ILE A 23 9.53 1.72 -9.22
CA ILE A 23 8.65 1.30 -10.32
C ILE A 23 7.44 2.25 -10.40
N HIS A 24 6.90 2.66 -9.25
CA HIS A 24 5.75 3.53 -9.18
C HIS A 24 6.06 4.95 -9.67
N VAL A 25 7.17 5.56 -9.21
CA VAL A 25 7.66 6.86 -9.70
C VAL A 25 7.84 6.84 -11.21
N ILE A 26 8.54 5.83 -11.74
CA ILE A 26 8.86 5.80 -13.17
C ILE A 26 7.60 5.58 -14.02
N ALA A 27 6.67 4.77 -13.55
CA ALA A 27 5.48 4.45 -14.32
C ALA A 27 4.40 5.54 -14.26
N THR A 28 4.38 6.38 -13.22
CA THR A 28 3.50 7.56 -13.17
C THR A 28 3.99 8.74 -14.01
N GLN A 29 5.29 8.78 -14.34
CA GLN A 29 5.95 9.96 -14.92
C GLN A 29 6.38 9.78 -16.37
N TYR A 30 6.60 8.53 -16.80
CA TYR A 30 7.03 8.23 -18.17
C TYR A 30 6.01 7.33 -18.87
N TYR A 31 5.10 7.98 -19.60
CA TYR A 31 4.25 7.33 -20.61
C TYR A 31 5.05 6.79 -21.82
N LYS A 32 6.37 6.87 -21.79
CA LYS A 32 7.25 6.42 -22.87
C LYS A 32 8.28 5.45 -22.34
N TYR A 33 8.06 4.18 -22.69
CA TYR A 33 9.08 3.16 -22.92
C TYR A 33 10.42 3.82 -23.24
N PHE A 34 11.38 3.77 -22.30
CA PHE A 34 12.84 3.71 -22.53
C PHE A 34 13.64 3.96 -21.24
N TYR A 35 13.08 4.62 -20.22
CA TYR A 35 13.86 5.10 -19.05
C TYR A 35 13.88 4.19 -17.81
N THR A 36 13.03 3.16 -17.75
CA THR A 36 12.90 2.30 -16.56
C THR A 36 14.15 1.49 -16.25
N ARG A 37 14.96 1.13 -17.26
CA ARG A 37 16.24 0.43 -17.06
C ARG A 37 17.29 1.28 -16.36
N GLN A 38 17.41 2.55 -16.73
CA GLN A 38 18.46 3.44 -16.22
C GLN A 38 18.21 3.81 -14.76
N ILE A 39 16.94 4.04 -14.39
CA ILE A 39 16.55 4.43 -13.03
C ILE A 39 16.60 3.24 -12.07
N LEU A 40 16.16 2.03 -12.47
CA LEU A 40 16.38 0.83 -11.66
C LEU A 40 17.87 0.53 -11.45
N GLN A 41 18.70 0.74 -12.48
CA GLN A 41 20.15 0.61 -12.35
C GLN A 41 20.72 1.67 -11.40
N ASN A 42 20.34 2.94 -11.54
CA ASN A 42 20.81 4.02 -10.67
C ASN A 42 20.33 3.87 -9.22
N PHE A 43 19.10 3.42 -8.99
CA PHE A 43 18.57 3.13 -7.66
C PHE A 43 19.24 1.90 -7.03
N THR A 44 19.48 0.85 -7.82
CA THR A 44 20.25 -0.32 -7.39
C THR A 44 21.71 0.05 -7.10
N LEU A 45 22.30 0.99 -7.83
CA LEU A 45 23.66 1.50 -7.61
C LEU A 45 23.72 2.41 -6.37
N ALA A 46 22.72 3.29 -6.16
CA ALA A 46 22.62 4.16 -5.00
C ALA A 46 22.37 3.38 -3.69
N THR A 47 21.66 2.25 -3.77
CA THR A 47 21.46 1.33 -2.63
C THR A 47 22.57 0.28 -2.47
N ARG A 48 23.46 0.11 -3.47
CA ARG A 48 24.65 -0.78 -3.42
C ARG A 48 25.95 0.00 -3.26
N SER A 49 26.14 0.60 -2.10
CA SER A 49 27.49 0.96 -1.64
C SER A 49 28.05 -0.20 -0.80
N LYS A 50 29.02 -0.94 -1.37
CA LYS A 50 29.95 -1.92 -0.72
C LYS A 50 29.71 -3.44 -0.79
N THR A 51 29.21 -4.00 -1.90
CA THR A 51 29.54 -5.41 -2.23
C THR A 51 29.84 -5.57 -3.73
N LYS A 52 31.09 -5.92 -4.05
CA LYS A 52 31.56 -6.22 -5.41
C LYS A 52 30.83 -7.44 -5.97
N SER A 53 29.86 -7.21 -6.85
CA SER A 53 29.39 -8.23 -7.80
C SER A 53 28.74 -7.54 -9.01
N THR A 54 29.44 -7.61 -10.14
CA THR A 54 29.00 -7.17 -11.45
C THR A 54 28.07 -8.23 -12.06
N LYS A 55 26.76 -7.91 -12.13
CA LYS A 55 25.75 -8.36 -13.11
C LYS A 55 24.37 -8.44 -12.45
N THR A 56 23.42 -7.63 -12.94
CA THR A 56 22.01 -8.04 -13.19
C THR A 56 21.25 -6.84 -13.75
N THR A 57 20.99 -6.91 -15.04
CA THR A 57 20.02 -6.10 -15.80
C THR A 57 18.62 -6.62 -15.46
N THR A 58 17.75 -5.79 -14.90
CA THR A 58 16.33 -6.11 -14.70
C THR A 58 15.54 -5.58 -15.90
N GLU A 59 15.12 -6.48 -16.79
CA GLU A 59 14.15 -6.15 -17.83
C GLU A 59 12.74 -6.16 -17.23
N ILE A 60 11.96 -5.11 -17.50
CA ILE A 60 10.54 -5.06 -17.13
C ILE A 60 9.75 -5.95 -18.12
N PRO A 61 8.91 -6.88 -17.63
CA PRO A 61 8.11 -7.74 -18.49
C PRO A 61 7.23 -6.94 -19.46
N LYS A 62 7.27 -7.29 -20.76
CA LYS A 62 6.43 -6.67 -21.82
C LYS A 62 4.93 -6.70 -21.51
N ALA A 63 4.48 -7.68 -20.72
CA ALA A 63 3.10 -7.86 -20.27
C ALA A 63 2.59 -6.71 -19.37
N ILE A 64 3.49 -6.04 -18.63
CA ILE A 64 3.14 -4.90 -17.76
C ILE A 64 2.72 -3.68 -18.59
N SER A 65 3.22 -3.54 -19.83
CA SER A 65 2.95 -2.34 -20.61
C SER A 65 1.63 -2.37 -21.40
N SER A 66 1.20 -3.52 -21.91
CA SER A 66 0.01 -3.57 -22.76
C SER A 66 -1.28 -3.71 -21.96
N THR A 67 -1.21 -4.30 -20.77
CA THR A 67 -2.38 -4.66 -19.96
C THR A 67 -2.72 -3.59 -18.91
N ILE A 68 -1.71 -2.86 -18.41
CA ILE A 68 -1.89 -1.84 -17.36
C ILE A 68 -1.95 -0.41 -17.96
N LEU A 69 -1.33 -0.18 -19.11
CA LEU A 69 -1.27 1.12 -19.80
C LEU A 69 -2.14 1.13 -21.08
N GLY A 70 -3.30 0.47 -21.07
CA GLY A 70 -4.24 0.56 -22.19
C GLY A 70 -4.56 2.03 -22.53
N ASP A 71 -5.13 2.28 -23.72
CA ASP A 71 -5.39 3.59 -24.36
C ASP A 71 -6.20 4.63 -23.54
N HIS A 72 -6.48 4.36 -22.26
CA HIS A 72 -7.30 5.16 -21.35
C HIS A 72 -6.53 5.92 -20.26
N TYR A 73 -5.20 5.80 -20.19
CA TYR A 73 -4.42 6.58 -19.21
C TYR A 73 -4.03 7.95 -19.80
N ASN A 74 -5.03 8.83 -19.89
CA ASN A 74 -4.83 10.27 -20.06
C ASN A 74 -5.01 10.93 -18.70
N GLY A 75 -3.94 11.34 -18.04
CA GLY A 75 -4.07 12.34 -16.98
C GLY A 75 -3.07 12.21 -15.85
N GLU A 76 -2.35 13.30 -15.61
CA GLU A 76 -1.47 13.58 -14.48
C GLU A 76 -2.29 13.84 -13.19
N THR A 77 -3.37 13.08 -12.98
CA THR A 77 -4.32 13.26 -11.87
C THR A 77 -4.06 12.26 -10.73
N GLN A 78 -4.41 12.64 -9.50
CA GLN A 78 -4.32 11.73 -8.34
C GLN A 78 -5.04 10.42 -8.56
N GLN A 79 -6.26 10.47 -9.11
CA GLN A 79 -7.09 9.27 -9.29
C GLN A 79 -6.43 8.30 -10.27
N ALA A 80 -5.83 8.81 -11.34
CA ALA A 80 -5.07 8.01 -12.28
C ALA A 80 -3.84 7.38 -11.59
N SER A 81 -3.05 8.15 -10.83
CA SER A 81 -1.86 7.64 -10.15
C SER A 81 -2.16 6.61 -9.04
N LEU A 82 -3.18 6.87 -8.22
CA LEU A 82 -3.67 5.92 -7.21
C LEU A 82 -4.17 4.63 -7.86
N HIS A 83 -5.02 4.78 -8.89
CA HIS A 83 -5.54 3.65 -9.64
C HIS A 83 -4.41 2.85 -10.30
N PHE A 84 -3.42 3.53 -10.88
CA PHE A 84 -2.23 2.91 -11.44
C PHE A 84 -1.44 2.14 -10.38
N HIS A 85 -1.24 2.70 -9.19
CA HIS A 85 -0.55 2.02 -8.09
C HIS A 85 -1.22 0.70 -7.74
N GLU A 86 -2.53 0.76 -7.48
CA GLU A 86 -3.31 -0.39 -7.06
C GLU A 86 -3.38 -1.43 -8.19
N GLN A 87 -3.57 -1.01 -9.43
CA GLN A 87 -3.60 -1.92 -10.59
C GLN A 87 -2.25 -2.57 -10.82
N LEU A 88 -1.14 -1.84 -10.71
CA LEU A 88 0.20 -2.39 -10.83
C LEU A 88 0.44 -3.47 -9.77
N LEU A 89 0.13 -3.19 -8.50
CA LEU A 89 0.33 -4.17 -7.43
C LEU A 89 -0.57 -5.40 -7.60
N ARG A 90 -1.83 -5.21 -8.04
CA ARG A 90 -2.73 -6.33 -8.35
C ARG A 90 -2.21 -7.18 -9.51
N ALA A 91 -1.83 -6.56 -10.61
CA ALA A 91 -1.28 -7.25 -11.77
C ALA A 91 0.00 -8.02 -11.41
N LEU A 92 0.92 -7.41 -10.66
CA LEU A 92 2.11 -8.10 -10.14
C LEU A 92 1.72 -9.26 -9.23
N ALA A 93 0.71 -9.09 -8.38
CA ALA A 93 0.26 -10.13 -7.47
C ALA A 93 -0.35 -11.33 -8.21
N GLU A 94 -1.13 -11.08 -9.26
CA GLU A 94 -1.73 -12.08 -10.15
C GLU A 94 -0.65 -12.82 -10.96
N ASP A 95 0.33 -12.11 -11.52
CA ASP A 95 1.40 -12.67 -12.34
C ASP A 95 2.32 -13.62 -11.55
N VAL A 96 2.48 -13.38 -10.25
CA VAL A 96 3.24 -14.26 -9.34
C VAL A 96 2.36 -15.20 -8.52
N ASN A 97 1.05 -15.24 -8.79
CA ASN A 97 0.14 -16.13 -8.09
C ASN A 97 0.42 -17.58 -8.48
N GLN A 98 0.67 -18.43 -7.48
CA GLN A 98 0.94 -19.85 -7.70
C GLN A 98 -0.35 -20.68 -7.83
N VAL A 99 -1.51 -20.05 -7.64
CA VAL A 99 -2.82 -20.67 -7.82
C VAL A 99 -3.33 -20.38 -9.22
N ASN A 100 -3.44 -21.41 -10.05
CA ASN A 100 -3.84 -21.27 -11.46
C ASN A 100 -5.34 -21.01 -11.66
N PHE A 101 -6.18 -21.50 -10.73
CA PHE A 101 -7.64 -21.43 -10.83
C PHE A 101 -8.23 -20.98 -9.49
N PRO A 102 -8.12 -19.69 -9.16
CA PRO A 102 -8.80 -19.15 -7.98
C PRO A 102 -10.31 -19.26 -8.16
N GLU A 103 -11.00 -19.72 -7.13
CA GLU A 103 -12.46 -19.71 -7.06
C GLU A 103 -12.96 -18.52 -6.26
N ASP A 104 -14.07 -17.93 -6.68
CA ASP A 104 -14.78 -16.94 -5.89
C ASP A 104 -15.34 -17.59 -4.62
N PHE A 105 -15.22 -16.90 -3.49
CA PHE A 105 -15.72 -17.40 -2.22
C PHE A 105 -16.40 -16.32 -1.40
N PHE A 106 -17.46 -16.74 -0.69
CA PHE A 106 -18.15 -15.86 0.25
C PHE A 106 -17.23 -15.45 1.40
N ASN A 107 -17.23 -14.14 1.66
CA ASN A 107 -16.47 -13.48 2.71
C ASN A 107 -17.37 -12.81 3.78
N ILE A 108 -18.69 -13.05 3.71
CA ILE A 108 -19.69 -12.58 4.66
C ILE A 108 -20.04 -13.74 5.59
N TYR A 109 -20.05 -13.46 6.90
CA TYR A 109 -20.22 -14.46 7.94
C TYR A 109 -21.26 -14.03 8.97
N LEU A 110 -22.04 -15.00 9.44
CA LEU A 110 -23.04 -14.87 10.51
C LEU A 110 -22.75 -15.87 11.64
N ILE A 111 -21.46 -16.02 11.96
CA ILE A 111 -20.92 -16.95 12.95
C ILE A 111 -19.91 -16.22 13.84
N ASP A 112 -19.38 -16.91 14.84
CA ASP A 112 -18.30 -16.38 15.67
C ASP A 112 -17.10 -15.88 14.83
N VAL A 113 -16.54 -14.74 15.24
CA VAL A 113 -15.48 -14.02 14.50
C VAL A 113 -14.21 -14.86 14.34
N SER A 114 -13.83 -15.62 15.37
CA SER A 114 -12.63 -16.46 15.30
C SER A 114 -12.84 -17.63 14.33
N THR A 115 -14.04 -18.18 14.27
CA THR A 115 -14.40 -19.23 13.29
C THR A 115 -14.42 -18.68 11.87
N ALA A 116 -15.04 -17.52 11.66
CA ALA A 116 -15.09 -16.83 10.37
C ALA A 116 -13.69 -16.51 9.83
N ALA A 117 -12.80 -16.00 10.70
CA ALA A 117 -11.43 -15.69 10.34
C ALA A 117 -10.62 -16.93 9.90
N ASN A 118 -10.80 -18.06 10.58
CA ASN A 118 -10.12 -19.31 10.23
C ASN A 118 -10.58 -19.84 8.86
N ASP A 119 -11.90 -19.79 8.59
CA ASP A 119 -12.45 -20.16 7.28
C ASP A 119 -11.94 -19.22 6.18
N TYR A 120 -11.98 -17.90 6.40
CA TYR A 120 -11.47 -16.92 5.45
C TYR A 120 -9.98 -17.15 5.15
N ALA A 121 -9.16 -17.37 6.17
CA ALA A 121 -7.74 -17.67 5.99
C ALA A 121 -7.50 -18.99 5.24
N ALA A 122 -8.33 -20.02 5.45
CA ALA A 122 -8.25 -21.28 4.72
C ALA A 122 -8.67 -21.14 3.25
N LYS A 123 -9.71 -20.35 2.95
CA LYS A 123 -10.12 -20.01 1.58
C LYS A 123 -9.05 -19.17 0.88
N LYS A 124 -8.53 -18.14 1.54
CA LYS A 124 -7.45 -17.29 1.02
C LYS A 124 -6.22 -18.12 0.64
N ARG A 125 -5.74 -19.01 1.52
CA ARG A 125 -4.57 -19.87 1.23
C ARG A 125 -4.77 -20.80 0.03
N ARG A 126 -6.01 -21.20 -0.26
CA ARG A 126 -6.33 -22.06 -1.42
C ARG A 126 -6.40 -21.26 -2.73
N ASN A 127 -6.83 -20.00 -2.65
CA ASN A 127 -7.10 -19.17 -3.83
C ASN A 127 -5.99 -18.15 -4.14
N MET A 128 -5.09 -17.88 -3.20
CA MET A 128 -4.07 -16.85 -3.35
C MET A 128 -2.75 -17.27 -2.70
N SER A 129 -1.70 -17.36 -3.51
CA SER A 129 -0.33 -17.58 -3.08
C SER A 129 0.59 -16.65 -3.87
N SER A 130 0.77 -15.44 -3.36
CA SER A 130 1.50 -14.36 -4.03
C SER A 130 2.38 -13.61 -3.03
N SER A 131 3.68 -13.54 -3.33
CA SER A 131 4.65 -12.82 -2.48
C SER A 131 4.35 -11.33 -2.39
N VAL A 132 3.68 -10.75 -3.39
CA VAL A 132 3.19 -9.36 -3.36
C VAL A 132 2.10 -9.24 -2.30
N ASN A 133 1.12 -10.15 -2.29
CA ASN A 133 0.07 -10.14 -1.27
C ASN A 133 0.61 -10.45 0.14
N ASP A 134 1.63 -11.29 0.27
CA ASP A 134 2.26 -11.52 1.56
C ASP A 134 2.96 -10.27 2.12
N MET A 135 3.45 -9.39 1.23
CA MET A 135 4.19 -8.18 1.60
C MET A 135 3.28 -6.97 1.88
N PHE A 136 2.26 -6.74 1.06
CA PHE A 136 1.47 -5.50 1.06
C PHE A 136 0.02 -5.69 1.54
N CYS A 137 -0.52 -6.91 1.47
CA CYS A 137 -1.95 -7.10 1.70
C CYS A 137 -2.28 -7.26 3.20
N ALA A 138 -2.96 -6.26 3.75
CA ALA A 138 -3.67 -6.36 5.01
C ALA A 138 -4.92 -7.23 4.87
N VAL A 139 -5.40 -7.81 5.98
CA VAL A 139 -6.76 -8.35 6.07
C VAL A 139 -7.56 -7.41 6.97
N GLN A 140 -8.64 -6.86 6.44
CA GLN A 140 -9.60 -6.06 7.20
C GLN A 140 -10.85 -6.88 7.54
N ILE A 141 -11.47 -6.53 8.66
CA ILE A 141 -12.77 -7.04 9.06
C ILE A 141 -13.73 -5.85 9.26
N THR A 142 -14.87 -5.89 8.60
CA THR A 142 -15.99 -5.00 8.87
C THR A 142 -16.99 -5.73 9.76
N VAL A 143 -17.33 -5.14 10.90
CA VAL A 143 -18.31 -5.67 11.85
C VAL A 143 -19.58 -4.83 11.80
N LEU A 144 -20.68 -5.44 11.36
CA LEU A 144 -22.02 -4.87 11.38
C LEU A 144 -22.75 -5.35 12.63
N SER A 145 -22.96 -4.43 13.56
CA SER A 145 -23.59 -4.74 14.85
C SER A 145 -25.11 -4.69 14.74
N CYS A 146 -25.78 -5.78 15.12
CA CYS A 146 -27.23 -5.85 15.13
C CYS A 146 -27.74 -6.45 16.44
N SER A 147 -28.83 -5.93 16.98
CA SER A 147 -29.37 -6.37 18.27
C SER A 147 -30.20 -7.65 18.22
N CYS A 148 -30.57 -8.15 17.03
CA CYS A 148 -31.46 -9.31 16.89
C CYS A 148 -30.74 -10.65 16.68
N SER A 149 -29.45 -10.63 16.37
CA SER A 149 -28.68 -11.81 15.95
C SER A 149 -27.20 -11.65 16.27
N LEU A 150 -26.39 -12.66 15.96
CA LEU A 150 -24.94 -12.48 15.87
C LEU A 150 -24.60 -11.35 14.90
N ASN A 151 -23.48 -10.67 15.17
CA ASN A 151 -22.95 -9.64 14.29
C ASN A 151 -22.63 -10.23 12.92
N GLN A 152 -22.93 -9.48 11.87
CA GLN A 152 -22.48 -9.83 10.53
C GLN A 152 -21.06 -9.32 10.34
N THR A 153 -20.15 -10.19 9.90
CA THR A 153 -18.76 -9.80 9.65
C THR A 153 -18.36 -10.04 8.21
N ILE A 154 -17.58 -9.12 7.65
CA ILE A 154 -17.09 -9.18 6.28
C ILE A 154 -15.57 -9.10 6.31
N PHE A 155 -14.88 -10.07 5.71
CA PHE A 155 -13.42 -10.07 5.60
C PHE A 155 -12.97 -9.67 4.21
N GLU A 156 -12.00 -8.76 4.12
CA GLU A 156 -11.51 -8.26 2.85
C GLU A 156 -9.99 -8.09 2.86
N ASP A 157 -9.39 -8.36 1.72
CA ASP A 157 -7.98 -8.11 1.45
C ASP A 157 -7.79 -6.66 0.99
N LYS A 158 -6.85 -5.96 1.61
CA LYS A 158 -6.51 -4.56 1.28
C LYS A 158 -5.01 -4.39 1.08
N ILE A 159 -4.63 -4.00 -0.14
CA ILE A 159 -3.24 -3.71 -0.51
C ILE A 159 -2.78 -2.35 0.03
N SER A 160 -3.70 -1.38 0.13
CA SER A 160 -3.43 -0.04 0.63
C SER A 160 -4.62 0.52 1.41
N LEU A 161 -4.35 1.53 2.24
CA LEU A 161 -5.36 2.33 2.90
C LEU A 161 -5.55 3.66 2.19
N ASN A 162 -6.77 3.97 1.82
CA ASN A 162 -7.15 5.26 1.27
C ASN A 162 -7.77 6.11 2.38
N ILE A 163 -6.99 7.06 2.92
CA ILE A 163 -7.37 7.88 4.07
C ILE A 163 -7.78 9.27 3.59
N ASN A 164 -8.99 9.70 3.92
CA ASN A 164 -9.47 11.02 3.55
C ASN A 164 -8.81 12.11 4.40
N VAL A 165 -8.16 13.05 3.74
CA VAL A 165 -7.60 14.26 4.35
C VAL A 165 -8.73 15.29 4.49
N THR A 166 -8.93 15.83 5.68
CA THR A 166 -9.98 16.85 5.92
C THR A 166 -9.63 18.18 5.28
N PHE A 167 -10.64 18.87 4.74
CA PHE A 167 -10.53 20.21 4.14
C PHE A 167 -10.85 21.33 5.13
N ASP A 168 -11.31 20.99 6.33
CA ASP A 168 -11.89 21.96 7.27
C ASP A 168 -10.99 22.24 8.48
N ALA A 169 -9.95 21.42 8.70
CA ALA A 169 -9.02 21.60 9.82
C ALA A 169 -7.77 22.41 9.42
N SER A 170 -7.32 23.27 10.33
CA SER A 170 -6.10 24.07 10.19
C SER A 170 -4.82 23.23 10.41
N ASN A 171 -4.86 22.32 11.38
CA ASN A 171 -3.79 21.37 11.66
C ASN A 171 -4.30 19.96 11.32
N ILE A 172 -3.63 19.31 10.38
CA ILE A 172 -3.98 17.97 9.94
C ILE A 172 -2.83 17.03 10.29
N ASP A 173 -3.14 15.93 10.96
CA ASP A 173 -2.20 14.86 11.23
C ASP A 173 -2.77 13.49 10.82
N LEU A 174 -1.88 12.55 10.52
CA LEU A 174 -2.22 11.22 10.06
C LEU A 174 -2.99 10.41 11.11
N LEU A 175 -2.70 10.60 12.41
CA LEU A 175 -3.31 9.84 13.50
C LEU A 175 -4.80 10.19 13.63
N GLY A 176 -5.16 11.47 13.55
CA GLY A 176 -6.53 11.96 13.50
C GLY A 176 -7.25 11.53 12.23
N CYS A 177 -6.55 11.48 11.09
CA CYS A 177 -7.11 10.94 9.86
C CYS A 177 -7.41 9.44 9.96
N LEU A 178 -6.51 8.65 10.56
CA LEU A 178 -6.72 7.22 10.84
C LEU A 178 -7.86 7.01 11.83
N ALA A 179 -7.92 7.79 12.91
CA ALA A 179 -8.99 7.71 13.90
C ALA A 179 -10.37 7.91 13.26
N ARG A 180 -10.49 8.88 12.35
CA ARG A 180 -11.72 9.11 11.57
C ARG A 180 -12.01 7.97 10.59
N HIS A 181 -11.00 7.39 9.95
CA HIS A 181 -11.18 6.28 9.02
C HIS A 181 -11.72 5.02 9.71
N PHE A 182 -11.27 4.73 10.93
CA PHE A 182 -11.69 3.55 11.71
C PHE A 182 -12.85 3.82 12.68
N GLN A 183 -13.48 5.00 12.62
CA GLN A 183 -14.63 5.33 13.47
C GLN A 183 -15.86 4.50 13.07
N THR A 184 -16.80 4.34 14.00
CA THR A 184 -18.09 3.71 13.68
C THR A 184 -18.89 4.61 12.75
N TRP A 185 -19.50 4.03 11.72
CA TRP A 185 -20.44 4.71 10.84
C TRP A 185 -21.76 3.95 10.75
N THR A 186 -22.79 4.58 10.17
CA THR A 186 -24.08 3.95 9.90
C THR A 186 -24.09 3.37 8.50
N SER A 187 -24.15 2.05 8.38
CA SER A 187 -24.13 1.34 7.11
C SER A 187 -25.53 1.17 6.52
N ASN A 188 -25.65 1.27 5.20
CA ASN A 188 -26.90 0.99 4.47
C ASN A 188 -27.16 -0.52 4.28
N VAL A 189 -26.26 -1.39 4.74
CA VAL A 189 -26.44 -2.85 4.70
C VAL A 189 -27.59 -3.25 5.62
N LYS A 190 -28.54 -4.03 5.08
CA LYS A 190 -29.65 -4.59 5.85
C LYS A 190 -29.19 -5.81 6.64
N CYS A 191 -29.67 -5.95 7.88
CA CYS A 191 -29.45 -7.16 8.66
C CYS A 191 -30.04 -8.38 7.93
N HIS A 192 -29.25 -9.45 7.78
CA HIS A 192 -29.73 -10.67 7.14
C HIS A 192 -30.89 -11.34 7.91
N SER A 193 -30.90 -11.23 9.25
CA SER A 193 -31.92 -11.88 10.09
C SER A 193 -33.20 -11.07 10.25
N CYS A 194 -33.13 -9.75 10.47
CA CYS A 194 -34.31 -8.92 10.75
C CYS A 194 -34.63 -7.88 9.67
N SER A 195 -33.84 -7.82 8.59
CA SER A 195 -33.99 -6.86 7.48
C SER A 195 -33.94 -5.38 7.87
N LYS A 196 -33.57 -5.04 9.11
CA LYS A 196 -33.38 -3.64 9.54
C LYS A 196 -32.22 -2.99 8.79
N PRO A 197 -32.41 -1.78 8.22
CA PRO A 197 -31.34 -1.00 7.61
C PRO A 197 -30.52 -0.25 8.67
N GLN A 198 -29.52 0.52 8.24
CA GLN A 198 -28.80 1.50 9.08
C GLN A 198 -28.08 0.88 10.28
N LEU A 199 -27.37 -0.22 10.05
CA LEU A 199 -26.62 -0.89 11.11
C LEU A 199 -25.34 -0.12 11.46
N PRO A 200 -25.01 0.04 12.75
CA PRO A 200 -23.69 0.48 13.16
C PRO A 200 -22.61 -0.46 12.62
N ALA A 201 -21.64 0.11 11.92
CA ALA A 201 -20.57 -0.62 11.26
C ALA A 201 -19.21 -0.04 11.67
N ARG A 202 -18.21 -0.90 11.82
CA ARG A 202 -16.84 -0.49 12.09
C ARG A 202 -15.84 -1.41 11.39
N ILE A 203 -14.78 -0.84 10.85
CA ILE A 203 -13.65 -1.57 10.26
C ILE A 203 -12.58 -1.74 11.32
N TYR A 204 -11.88 -2.87 11.24
CA TYR A 204 -10.66 -3.15 11.98
C TYR A 204 -9.66 -3.87 11.07
N PHE A 205 -8.41 -3.84 11.45
CA PHE A 205 -7.42 -4.78 10.95
C PHE A 205 -7.58 -6.14 11.65
N TRP A 206 -7.66 -7.20 10.84
CA TRP A 206 -7.50 -8.56 11.31
C TRP A 206 -6.05 -9.04 11.20
N ARG A 207 -5.37 -8.69 10.09
CA ARG A 207 -3.95 -8.98 9.86
C ARG A 207 -3.27 -7.76 9.25
N LEU A 208 -2.10 -7.41 9.78
CA LEU A 208 -1.29 -6.29 9.28
C LEU A 208 -0.23 -6.76 8.27
N PRO A 209 0.03 -5.99 7.21
CA PRO A 209 1.05 -6.32 6.22
C PRO A 209 2.45 -5.90 6.69
N PRO A 210 3.54 -6.59 6.28
CA PRO A 210 4.90 -6.12 6.51
C PRO A 210 5.16 -4.69 6.02
N ILE A 211 4.59 -4.33 4.87
CA ILE A 211 4.60 -2.96 4.35
C ILE A 211 3.18 -2.43 4.31
N LEU A 212 2.93 -1.35 5.06
CA LEU A 212 1.66 -0.63 5.05
C LEU A 212 1.75 0.56 4.09
N ILE A 213 0.88 0.57 3.09
CA ILE A 213 0.75 1.66 2.12
C ILE A 213 -0.45 2.51 2.51
N ILE A 214 -0.23 3.81 2.71
CA ILE A 214 -1.28 4.77 3.06
C ILE A 214 -1.31 5.87 1.99
N HIS A 215 -2.41 5.95 1.26
CA HIS A 215 -2.69 7.04 0.35
C HIS A 215 -3.45 8.14 1.08
N LEU A 216 -2.97 9.37 0.91
CA LEU A 216 -3.64 10.57 1.41
C LEU A 216 -4.64 11.02 0.33
N GLY A 217 -5.91 10.73 0.55
CA GLY A 217 -7.03 11.21 -0.26
C GLY A 217 -7.16 12.71 -0.11
N ARG A 218 -6.51 13.44 -1.01
CA ARG A 218 -6.35 14.89 -0.96
C ARG A 218 -7.24 15.61 -1.97
N TRP A 219 -7.91 14.90 -2.87
CA TRP A 219 -8.74 15.52 -3.89
C TRP A 219 -10.20 15.45 -3.49
N LYS A 220 -10.91 16.56 -3.69
CA LYS A 220 -12.35 16.66 -3.52
C LYS A 220 -12.87 17.65 -4.54
N ASP A 221 -13.91 17.25 -5.28
CA ASP A 221 -14.58 18.11 -6.27
C ASP A 221 -13.62 18.75 -7.30
N GLY A 222 -12.55 18.03 -7.67
CA GLY A 222 -11.53 18.49 -8.62
C GLY A 222 -10.38 19.30 -8.01
N GLU A 223 -10.48 19.72 -6.75
CA GLU A 223 -9.46 20.52 -6.07
C GLU A 223 -8.55 19.65 -5.19
N LYS A 224 -7.24 19.92 -5.23
CA LYS A 224 -6.24 19.28 -4.36
C LYS A 224 -6.11 20.04 -3.04
N ASN A 225 -6.17 19.31 -1.94
CA ASN A 225 -5.79 19.78 -0.62
C ASN A 225 -4.26 19.77 -0.46
N GLU A 226 -3.66 20.95 -0.64
CA GLU A 226 -2.21 21.20 -0.52
C GLU A 226 -1.76 21.47 0.92
N ARG A 227 -2.63 21.31 1.91
CA ARG A 227 -2.26 21.52 3.31
C ARG A 227 -1.26 20.48 3.79
N PHE A 228 -0.40 20.92 4.69
CA PHE A 228 0.53 20.04 5.38
C PHE A 228 -0.24 19.00 6.21
N VAL A 229 0.17 17.74 6.09
CA VAL A 229 -0.32 16.63 6.91
C VAL A 229 0.86 16.15 7.72
N ASP A 230 0.81 16.27 9.04
CA ASP A 230 1.86 15.75 9.89
C ASP A 230 1.73 14.22 10.01
N PHE A 231 2.84 13.51 9.93
CA PHE A 231 2.89 12.06 10.07
C PHE A 231 4.19 11.61 10.76
N PRO A 232 4.16 10.58 11.60
CA PRO A 232 5.36 10.10 12.30
C PRO A 232 6.35 9.46 11.32
N LEU A 233 7.64 9.79 11.43
CA LEU A 233 8.68 9.09 10.66
C LEU A 233 8.99 7.70 11.25
N GLU A 234 8.77 7.52 12.55
CA GLU A 234 9.03 6.27 13.28
C GLU A 234 7.92 6.05 14.31
N ASN A 235 7.74 4.81 14.75
CA ASN A 235 6.78 4.41 15.79
C ASN A 235 5.31 4.80 15.49
N LEU A 236 4.89 4.72 14.22
CA LEU A 236 3.46 4.77 13.89
C LEU A 236 2.76 3.55 14.50
N ASP A 237 1.88 3.75 15.48
CA ASP A 237 1.14 2.67 16.12
C ASP A 237 -0.24 2.45 15.47
N ILE A 238 -0.40 1.29 14.83
CA ILE A 238 -1.64 0.83 14.21
C ILE A 238 -2.43 -0.11 15.14
N SER A 239 -1.86 -0.47 16.29
CA SER A 239 -2.50 -1.38 17.27
C SER A 239 -3.91 -0.94 17.70
N PRO A 240 -4.23 0.37 17.86
CA PRO A 240 -5.59 0.82 18.21
C PRO A 240 -6.68 0.43 17.21
N TYR A 241 -6.29 0.09 15.97
CA TYR A 241 -7.20 -0.27 14.89
C TYR A 241 -7.27 -1.77 14.65
N LEU A 242 -6.60 -2.60 15.47
CA LEU A 242 -6.72 -4.05 15.42
C LEU A 242 -8.04 -4.52 16.04
N HIS A 243 -8.60 -5.58 15.47
CA HIS A 243 -9.76 -6.24 16.07
C HIS A 243 -9.32 -6.90 17.41
N PRO A 244 -10.11 -6.81 18.49
CA PRO A 244 -9.73 -7.38 19.80
C PRO A 244 -9.40 -8.88 19.77
N ASN A 245 -10.08 -9.66 18.92
CA ASN A 245 -9.83 -11.09 18.73
C ASN A 245 -8.71 -11.40 17.73
N SER A 246 -8.06 -10.39 17.15
CA SER A 246 -6.91 -10.60 16.27
C SER A 246 -5.72 -11.10 17.08
N GLN A 247 -5.00 -12.10 16.57
CA GLN A 247 -3.80 -12.65 17.22
C GLN A 247 -2.55 -11.76 17.04
N VAL A 248 -2.69 -10.54 16.54
CA VAL A 248 -1.60 -9.61 16.18
C VAL A 248 -1.15 -8.77 17.40
N ASN A 249 -1.10 -9.38 18.59
CA ASN A 249 -0.82 -8.69 19.85
C ASN A 249 0.55 -8.00 19.83
N GLY A 250 0.57 -6.66 19.94
CA GLY A 250 1.79 -5.86 20.04
C GLY A 250 2.68 -5.91 18.80
N MET A 251 2.09 -5.97 17.60
CA MET A 251 2.80 -5.99 16.32
C MET A 251 2.35 -4.87 15.37
N GLY A 252 1.91 -3.73 15.92
CA GLY A 252 1.35 -2.61 15.17
C GLY A 252 2.29 -1.43 14.93
N LEU A 253 3.58 -1.52 15.28
CA LEU A 253 4.54 -0.42 15.12
C LEU A 253 5.18 -0.42 13.74
N TYR A 254 5.22 0.75 13.11
CA TYR A 254 5.80 0.96 11.80
C TYR A 254 6.74 2.17 11.75
N SER A 255 7.76 2.10 10.89
CA SER A 255 8.62 3.22 10.54
C SER A 255 8.49 3.57 9.07
N LEU A 256 8.40 4.86 8.77
CA LEU A 256 8.33 5.37 7.41
C LEU A 256 9.67 5.10 6.71
N TYR A 257 9.59 4.57 5.49
CA TYR A 257 10.78 4.36 4.66
C TYR A 257 10.62 4.89 3.23
N GLY A 258 9.41 5.31 2.84
CA GLY A 258 9.16 5.86 1.52
C GLY A 258 8.01 6.85 1.53
N ILE A 259 8.13 7.89 0.71
CA ILE A 259 7.08 8.86 0.41
C ILE A 259 7.05 9.03 -1.10
N LEU A 260 5.87 8.88 -1.69
CA LEU A 260 5.58 9.41 -3.00
C LEU A 260 5.02 10.82 -2.83
N GLN A 261 5.59 11.78 -3.55
CA GLN A 261 5.15 13.17 -3.57
C GLN A 261 4.48 13.47 -4.90
N HIS A 262 3.44 14.29 -4.87
CA HIS A 262 2.80 14.83 -6.06
C HIS A 262 2.87 16.36 -6.00
N HIS A 263 3.65 16.96 -6.88
CA HIS A 263 3.77 18.40 -7.02
C HIS A 263 2.75 18.88 -8.07
N ILE A 264 2.00 19.93 -7.76
CA ILE A 264 1.22 20.61 -8.81
C ILE A 264 2.20 21.46 -9.61
N VAL A 265 2.18 21.33 -10.94
CA VAL A 265 2.93 22.21 -11.85
C VAL A 265 1.98 23.24 -12.46
N ASP A 266 0.82 22.79 -12.94
CA ASP A 266 -0.28 23.64 -13.38
C ASP A 266 -1.64 22.93 -13.16
N ALA A 267 -2.74 23.51 -13.65
CA ALA A 267 -4.09 23.01 -13.42
C ALA A 267 -4.36 21.60 -14.01
N GLU A 268 -3.59 21.19 -15.03
CA GLU A 268 -3.77 19.93 -15.74
C GLU A 268 -2.56 18.99 -15.54
N ASN A 269 -1.42 19.53 -15.11
CA ASN A 269 -0.14 18.85 -15.03
C ASN A 269 0.44 18.76 -13.61
N GLY A 270 1.06 17.62 -13.32
CA GLY A 270 1.67 17.30 -12.05
C GLY A 270 2.99 16.55 -12.21
N HIS A 271 3.85 16.65 -11.21
CA HIS A 271 5.16 16.00 -11.21
C HIS A 271 5.29 15.09 -10.00
N PHE A 272 5.69 13.85 -10.20
CA PHE A 272 5.91 12.92 -9.11
C PHE A 272 7.40 12.88 -8.73
N THR A 273 7.67 12.82 -7.43
CA THR A 273 9.00 12.50 -6.91
C THR A 273 8.87 11.49 -5.78
N ALA A 274 9.96 10.84 -5.40
CA ALA A 274 9.96 9.99 -4.22
C ALA A 274 11.08 10.36 -3.25
N LYS A 275 10.76 10.25 -1.96
CA LYS A 275 11.75 10.26 -0.89
C LYS A 275 11.84 8.85 -0.31
N VAL A 276 13.04 8.29 -0.25
CA VAL A 276 13.26 6.91 0.22
C VAL A 276 14.36 6.90 1.26
N LYS A 277 14.11 6.20 2.37
CA LYS A 277 15.10 5.98 3.43
C LYS A 277 15.99 4.80 3.05
N ASN A 278 17.29 5.02 2.99
CA ASN A 278 18.26 3.95 3.00
C ASN A 278 18.31 3.37 4.42
N ILE A 279 17.64 2.25 4.66
CA ILE A 279 17.53 1.63 5.99
C ILE A 279 18.90 1.24 6.56
N GLN A 280 19.89 0.91 5.72
CA GLN A 280 21.22 0.49 6.18
C GLN A 280 22.09 1.66 6.61
N ALA A 281 22.08 2.74 5.82
CA ALA A 281 22.87 3.95 6.11
C ALA A 281 22.13 4.90 7.07
N ASN A 282 20.82 4.73 7.22
CA ASN A 282 19.92 5.61 7.96
C ASN A 282 19.76 7.02 7.34
N ASP A 283 20.04 7.16 6.04
CA ASP A 283 19.97 8.43 5.31
C ASP A 283 18.74 8.48 4.40
N TRP A 284 18.29 9.69 4.07
CA TRP A 284 17.18 9.91 3.15
C TRP A 284 17.68 10.36 1.79
N MET A 285 17.06 9.84 0.74
CA MET A 285 17.34 10.22 -0.64
C MET A 285 16.07 10.77 -1.29
N LEU A 286 16.20 11.85 -2.05
CA LEU A 286 15.21 12.33 -2.99
C LEU A 286 15.53 11.77 -4.38
N CYS A 287 14.56 11.09 -4.96
CA CYS A 287 14.56 10.59 -6.32
C CYS A 287 13.64 11.46 -7.17
N ASN A 288 14.22 12.23 -8.08
CA ASN A 288 13.53 13.04 -9.05
C ASN A 288 13.98 12.61 -10.45
N ASP A 289 13.16 11.82 -11.13
CA ASP A 289 13.49 11.17 -12.40
C ASP A 289 14.82 10.40 -12.35
N THR A 290 15.82 10.88 -13.09
CA THR A 290 17.16 10.30 -13.18
C THR A 290 18.12 10.85 -12.14
N VAL A 291 17.71 11.89 -11.40
CA VAL A 291 18.52 12.58 -10.41
C VAL A 291 18.19 12.04 -9.02
N VAL A 292 19.22 11.56 -8.33
CA VAL A 292 19.13 11.11 -6.93
C VAL A 292 20.04 11.98 -6.08
N SER A 293 19.51 12.58 -5.03
CA SER A 293 20.25 13.44 -4.11
C SER A 293 19.94 13.06 -2.67
N GLU A 294 20.92 13.23 -1.78
CA GLU A 294 20.70 13.08 -0.33
C GLU A 294 19.88 14.26 0.22
N ILE A 295 19.04 14.00 1.21
CA ILE A 295 18.24 15.01 1.91
C ILE A 295 18.28 14.77 3.42
N ASN A 296 18.12 15.83 4.22
CA ASN A 296 18.06 15.69 5.67
C ASN A 296 16.70 15.13 6.10
N ALA A 297 16.67 14.46 7.26
CA ALA A 297 15.43 13.96 7.86
C ALA A 297 14.40 15.09 8.12
N ALA A 298 14.86 16.32 8.37
CA ALA A 298 14.01 17.49 8.55
C ALA A 298 13.23 17.88 7.27
N ASP A 299 13.80 17.59 6.10
CA ASP A 299 13.23 17.95 4.80
C ASP A 299 12.30 16.85 4.26
N VAL A 300 12.14 15.74 4.98
CA VAL A 300 11.35 14.58 4.54
C VAL A 300 9.87 14.92 4.44
N LYS A 301 9.32 15.59 5.45
CA LYS A 301 7.89 15.95 5.49
C LYS A 301 7.64 17.19 4.64
N THR A 302 6.68 17.10 3.72
CA THR A 302 6.26 18.23 2.87
C THR A 302 4.75 18.21 2.68
N THR A 303 4.20 19.34 2.24
CA THR A 303 2.81 19.47 1.78
C THR A 303 2.47 18.50 0.65
N ASP A 304 3.44 18.21 -0.23
CA ASP A 304 3.24 17.35 -1.40
C ASP A 304 3.20 15.84 -1.12
N ALA A 305 3.33 15.41 0.14
CA ALA A 305 3.25 13.99 0.50
C ALA A 305 1.90 13.41 0.07
N PHE A 306 1.93 12.36 -0.73
CA PHE A 306 0.77 11.79 -1.41
C PHE A 306 0.52 10.33 -1.02
N THR A 307 1.55 9.49 -1.07
CA THR A 307 1.51 8.10 -0.57
C THR A 307 2.64 7.88 0.42
N LEU A 308 2.33 7.29 1.56
CA LEU A 308 3.26 6.95 2.62
C LEU A 308 3.50 5.45 2.65
N TYR A 309 4.76 5.04 2.71
CA TYR A 309 5.17 3.65 2.78
C TYR A 309 5.84 3.39 4.13
N TYR A 310 5.15 2.60 4.94
CA TYR A 310 5.54 2.26 6.30
C TYR A 310 5.98 0.81 6.35
N LYS A 311 7.14 0.56 6.93
CA LYS A 311 7.68 -0.77 7.17
C LYS A 311 7.46 -1.15 8.62
N LYS A 312 6.91 -2.34 8.83
CA LYS A 312 6.72 -2.91 10.15
C LYS A 312 8.06 -3.00 10.88
N MET A 313 8.10 -2.54 12.12
CA MET A 313 9.28 -2.64 12.95
C MET A 313 9.44 -4.08 13.43
N ASP A 314 10.62 -4.66 13.21
CA ASP A 314 10.96 -5.95 13.80
C ASP A 314 10.99 -5.80 15.33
N ARG A 315 10.44 -6.77 16.07
CA ARG A 315 10.67 -6.81 17.51
C ARG A 315 12.17 -6.93 17.72
N GLN A 316 12.80 -5.95 18.35
CA GLN A 316 14.02 -6.24 19.08
C GLN A 316 13.61 -7.27 20.14
N ALA A 317 14.09 -8.50 19.99
CA ALA A 317 14.05 -9.48 21.05
C ALA A 317 14.89 -8.88 22.19
N PHE A 318 14.20 -8.31 23.18
CA PHE A 318 14.77 -8.09 24.50
C PHE A 318 14.88 -9.44 25.20
#